data_AF-A0A024RZ35-F1
#
_entry.id   AF-A0A024RZ35-F1
#
_cell.length_a   1.000
_cell.length_b   1.000
_cell.length_c   1.000
_cell.angle_alpha   90.00
_cell.angle_beta   90.00
_cell.angle_gamma   90.00
#
_symmetry.space_group_name_H-M   'P 1'
#
loop_
_entity.id
_entity.type
_entity.pdbx_description
1 polymer ?
#
loop_
_entity_poly.entity_id
_entity_poly.type
_entity_poly.pdbx_seq_one_letter_code
_entity_poly.pdbx_strand_id
1 'polypeptide(L)'
;DVVEDVFLQEGLCPTIAEHAAQCNSLFRKYMVLPDIVPDPTIMDDQLARFTLWASNMDVFGPLNVSLDYRLRFSPTVVDIIHQLLDVICDTLASLYSEPKLTRKDDDDASDSDSDVDEAEENISKITETIGGTVSRLFRLSNAVRKSAKANRARKLEKYRDDEEANKAVAEMCLYTDC
;
A
#
# COMPACT_ATOMS: atom_id res chain seq x y z
N ASP A 1 -10.52 -27.91 26.97
CA ASP A 1 -9.78 -28.09 25.70
C ASP A 1 -10.70 -28.40 24.52
N VAL A 2 -11.48 -27.42 24.07
CA VAL A 2 -12.17 -27.46 22.77
C VAL A 2 -12.25 -26.01 22.24
N VAL A 3 -11.11 -25.43 21.88
CA VAL A 3 -11.03 -24.12 21.20
C VAL A 3 -9.88 -24.12 20.21
N GLU A 4 -9.85 -25.08 19.29
CA GLU A 4 -8.90 -25.10 18.18
C GLU A 4 -9.46 -26.03 17.09
N ASP A 5 -10.45 -25.57 16.33
CA ASP A 5 -10.71 -26.10 14.97
C ASP A 5 -11.74 -25.30 14.14
N VAL A 6 -11.79 -23.97 14.31
CA VAL A 6 -12.58 -23.08 13.45
C VAL A 6 -11.63 -22.25 12.57
N PHE A 7 -10.74 -22.92 11.84
CA PHE A 7 -9.86 -22.30 10.84
C PHE A 7 -9.99 -22.94 9.45
N LEU A 8 -11.19 -23.40 9.12
CA LEU A 8 -11.54 -23.78 7.75
C LEU A 8 -12.73 -22.92 7.30
N GLN A 9 -12.45 -21.71 6.83
CA GLN A 9 -13.41 -20.96 6.03
C GLN A 9 -12.71 -20.34 4.82
N GLU A 10 -12.98 -20.92 3.66
CA GLU A 10 -12.69 -20.37 2.33
C GLU A 10 -13.18 -18.91 2.27
N GLY A 11 -12.26 -17.98 2.00
CA GLY A 11 -12.57 -16.54 1.91
C GLY A 11 -11.62 -15.59 2.66
N LEU A 12 -10.41 -16.00 3.02
CA LEU A 12 -9.40 -15.11 3.60
C LEU A 12 -9.16 -13.91 2.67
N CYS A 13 -9.49 -12.70 3.15
CA CYS A 13 -9.00 -11.47 2.53
C CYS A 13 -7.48 -11.61 2.37
N PRO A 14 -6.92 -11.25 1.19
CA PRO A 14 -5.49 -11.35 0.99
C PRO A 14 -4.76 -10.54 2.06
N THR A 15 -3.58 -10.98 2.46
CA THR A 15 -2.67 -10.16 3.26
C THR A 15 -2.28 -8.90 2.47
N ILE A 16 -1.81 -7.87 3.17
CA ILE A 16 -1.28 -6.66 2.52
C ILE A 16 -0.11 -7.05 1.60
N ALA A 17 0.73 -7.99 2.02
CA ALA A 17 1.80 -8.53 1.19
C ALA A 17 1.29 -9.18 -0.11
N GLU A 18 0.30 -10.05 -0.04
CA GLU A 18 -0.29 -10.69 -1.22
C GLU A 18 -0.94 -9.66 -2.15
N HIS A 19 -1.67 -8.71 -1.59
CA HIS A 19 -2.34 -7.67 -2.38
C HIS A 19 -1.30 -6.74 -3.06
N ALA A 20 -0.24 -6.34 -2.35
CA ALA A 20 0.85 -5.58 -2.95
C ALA A 20 1.60 -6.38 -4.03
N ALA A 21 1.70 -7.71 -3.90
CA ALA A 21 2.25 -8.57 -4.94
C ALA A 21 1.37 -8.59 -6.20
N GLN A 22 0.04 -8.55 -6.04
CA GLN A 22 -0.90 -8.38 -7.16
C GLN A 22 -0.68 -7.04 -7.88
N CYS A 23 -0.58 -5.92 -7.15
CA CYS A 23 -0.24 -4.63 -7.74
C CYS A 23 1.07 -4.70 -8.54
N ASN A 24 2.13 -5.28 -7.97
CA ASN A 24 3.42 -5.46 -8.65
C ASN A 24 3.30 -6.28 -9.94
N SER A 25 2.47 -7.33 -9.94
CA SER A 25 2.24 -8.14 -11.13
C SER A 25 1.56 -7.34 -12.24
N LEU A 26 0.59 -6.49 -11.90
CA LEU A 26 -0.12 -5.64 -12.84
C LEU A 26 0.77 -4.55 -13.43
N PHE A 27 1.61 -3.91 -12.61
CA PHE A 27 2.63 -2.95 -13.08
C PHE A 27 3.57 -3.60 -14.09
N ARG A 28 4.12 -4.78 -13.76
CA ARG A 28 5.04 -5.49 -14.66
C ARG A 28 4.38 -5.92 -15.96
N LYS A 29 3.14 -6.40 -15.88
CA LYS A 29 2.38 -6.78 -17.08
C LYS A 29 2.14 -5.56 -17.99
N TYR A 30 2.01 -4.35 -17.42
CA TYR A 30 1.82 -3.13 -18.20
C TYR A 30 3.11 -2.72 -18.89
N MET A 31 4.25 -2.85 -18.22
CA MET A 31 5.59 -2.60 -18.78
C MET A 31 5.97 -3.49 -19.95
N VAL A 32 5.31 -4.65 -20.11
CA VAL A 32 5.61 -5.60 -21.20
C VAL A 32 4.77 -5.32 -22.45
N LEU A 33 3.75 -4.44 -22.38
CA LEU A 33 2.89 -4.11 -23.53
C LEU A 33 3.61 -3.12 -24.48
N PRO A 34 4.01 -3.54 -25.70
CA PRO A 34 4.46 -2.61 -26.73
C PRO A 34 3.25 -1.83 -27.29
N ASP A 35 3.46 -0.59 -27.74
CA ASP A 35 2.46 0.30 -28.38
C ASP A 35 1.37 0.94 -27.51
N ILE A 36 1.41 0.84 -26.17
CA ILE A 36 0.43 1.53 -25.29
C ILE A 36 1.07 2.67 -24.50
N VAL A 37 2.40 2.77 -24.43
CA VAL A 37 3.06 3.71 -23.52
C VAL A 37 3.82 4.81 -24.30
N PRO A 38 3.32 6.07 -24.33
CA PRO A 38 3.98 7.19 -24.98
C PRO A 38 5.33 7.53 -24.34
N ASP A 39 5.49 7.24 -23.04
CA ASP A 39 6.75 7.34 -22.32
C ASP A 39 6.84 6.29 -21.19
N PRO A 40 7.64 5.22 -21.35
CA PRO A 40 7.78 4.16 -20.34
C PRO A 40 8.32 4.67 -19.00
N THR A 41 8.99 5.82 -18.98
CA THR A 41 9.65 6.35 -17.77
C THR A 41 8.66 6.79 -16.70
N ILE A 42 7.50 7.33 -17.07
CA ILE A 42 6.54 7.90 -16.10
C ILE A 42 5.90 6.80 -15.25
N MET A 43 5.56 5.67 -15.87
CA MET A 43 4.99 4.53 -15.14
C MET A 43 6.08 3.77 -14.36
N ASP A 44 7.30 3.69 -14.88
CA ASP A 44 8.46 3.17 -14.14
C ASP A 44 8.70 3.96 -12.86
N ASP A 45 8.57 5.29 -12.90
CA ASP A 45 8.66 6.15 -11.71
C ASP A 45 7.59 5.79 -10.66
N GLN A 46 6.35 5.50 -11.09
CA GLN A 46 5.30 5.09 -10.16
C GLN A 46 5.57 3.71 -9.55
N LEU A 47 6.04 2.75 -10.35
CA LEU A 47 6.46 1.44 -9.87
C LEU A 47 7.63 1.53 -8.88
N ALA A 48 8.63 2.37 -9.17
CA ALA A 48 9.76 2.61 -8.29
C ALA A 48 9.30 3.20 -6.94
N ARG A 49 8.40 4.20 -6.98
CA ARG A 49 7.81 4.79 -5.77
C ARG A 49 6.99 3.79 -4.96
N PHE A 50 6.19 2.96 -5.62
CA PHE A 50 5.40 1.90 -4.97
C PHE A 50 6.31 0.86 -4.31
N THR A 51 7.33 0.41 -5.02
CA THR A 51 8.31 -0.57 -4.49
C THR A 51 9.08 0.02 -3.30
N LEU A 52 9.45 1.29 -3.36
CA LEU A 52 10.09 2.00 -2.26
C LEU A 52 9.17 2.10 -1.04
N TRP A 53 7.88 2.36 -1.23
CA TRP A 53 6.90 2.32 -0.14
C TRP A 53 6.86 0.93 0.50
N ALA A 54 6.71 -0.12 -0.31
CA ALA A 54 6.61 -1.49 0.16
C ALA A 54 7.84 -1.92 0.96
N SER A 55 9.04 -1.59 0.47
CA SER A 55 10.30 -1.83 1.16
C SER A 55 10.38 -1.05 2.48
N ASN A 56 10.05 0.25 2.47
CA ASN A 56 10.11 1.08 3.67
C ASN A 56 9.14 0.61 4.77
N MET A 57 8.03 -0.02 4.38
CA MET A 57 7.02 -0.51 5.32
C MET A 57 7.22 -1.96 5.74
N ASP A 58 8.26 -2.63 5.23
CA ASP A 58 8.51 -4.05 5.43
C ASP A 58 7.32 -4.91 4.98
N VAL A 59 6.64 -4.54 3.88
CA VAL A 59 5.46 -5.27 3.38
C VAL A 59 5.80 -6.74 3.14
N PHE A 60 6.92 -7.01 2.48
CA PHE A 60 7.42 -8.36 2.22
C PHE A 60 8.43 -8.86 3.26
N GLY A 61 8.49 -8.20 4.43
CA GLY A 61 9.42 -8.56 5.50
C GLY A 61 9.04 -9.87 6.20
N PRO A 62 9.95 -10.45 6.99
CA PRO A 62 9.65 -11.62 7.81
C PRO A 62 8.54 -11.34 8.85
N LEU A 63 7.90 -12.40 9.35
CA LEU A 63 6.66 -12.33 10.12
C LEU A 63 6.67 -11.28 11.24
N ASN A 64 7.74 -11.13 12.01
CA ASN A 64 7.77 -10.23 13.17
C ASN A 64 7.97 -8.74 12.83
N VAL A 65 8.38 -8.44 11.61
CA VAL A 65 8.60 -7.06 11.13
C VAL A 65 7.63 -6.67 10.02
N SER A 66 6.92 -7.65 9.45
CA SER A 66 6.02 -7.43 8.32
C SER A 66 4.95 -6.40 8.63
N LEU A 67 4.50 -5.69 7.60
CA LEU A 67 3.44 -4.70 7.75
C LEU A 67 2.15 -5.34 8.30
N ASP A 68 1.79 -6.51 7.78
CA ASP A 68 0.66 -7.32 8.25
C ASP A 68 0.73 -7.58 9.75
N TYR A 69 1.87 -8.09 10.24
CA TYR A 69 2.04 -8.36 11.66
C TYR A 69 1.98 -7.08 12.50
N ARG A 70 2.59 -5.99 12.03
CA ARG A 70 2.58 -4.70 12.74
C ARG A 70 1.17 -4.10 12.84
N LEU A 71 0.28 -4.39 11.90
CA LEU A 71 -1.09 -3.87 11.84
C LEU A 71 -2.17 -4.87 12.27
N ARG A 72 -1.80 -6.06 12.73
CA ARG A 72 -2.75 -7.13 13.14
C ARG A 72 -3.82 -6.74 14.17
N PHE A 73 -3.59 -5.67 14.94
CA PHE A 73 -4.55 -5.14 15.91
C PHE A 73 -5.21 -3.81 15.47
N SER A 74 -5.00 -3.43 14.22
CA SER A 74 -5.47 -2.17 13.62
C SER A 74 -6.27 -2.45 12.33
N PRO A 75 -7.39 -3.20 12.40
CA PRO A 75 -8.14 -3.64 11.22
C PRO A 75 -8.54 -2.47 10.33
N THR A 76 -8.97 -1.35 10.89
CA THR A 76 -9.31 -0.14 10.12
C THR A 76 -8.16 0.38 9.25
N VAL A 77 -6.91 0.30 9.73
CA VAL A 77 -5.75 0.75 8.95
C VAL A 77 -5.45 -0.26 7.83
N VAL A 78 -5.59 -1.55 8.12
CA VAL A 78 -5.48 -2.62 7.12
C VAL A 78 -6.50 -2.41 6.00
N ASP A 79 -7.77 -2.18 6.35
CA ASP A 79 -8.84 -1.95 5.37
C ASP A 79 -8.55 -0.75 4.47
N ILE A 80 -8.07 0.37 5.03
CA ILE A 80 -7.71 1.56 4.24
C ILE A 80 -6.53 1.25 3.30
N ILE A 81 -5.54 0.45 3.73
CA ILE A 81 -4.44 0.04 2.88
C ILE A 81 -4.96 -0.83 1.73
N HIS A 82 -5.84 -1.80 2.00
CA HIS A 82 -6.48 -2.59 0.95
C HIS A 82 -7.23 -1.70 -0.05
N GLN A 83 -8.07 -0.77 0.41
CA GLN A 83 -8.78 0.17 -0.47
C GLN A 83 -7.83 0.99 -1.36
N LEU A 84 -6.68 1.40 -0.84
CA LEU A 84 -5.67 2.13 -1.63
C LEU A 84 -4.97 1.21 -2.65
N LEU A 85 -4.75 -0.05 -2.31
CA LEU A 85 -4.19 -1.05 -3.23
C LEU A 85 -5.21 -1.45 -4.31
N ASP A 86 -6.49 -1.57 -3.95
CA ASP A 86 -7.60 -1.83 -4.89
C ASP A 86 -7.65 -0.73 -5.95
N VAL A 87 -7.59 0.54 -5.54
CA VAL A 87 -7.55 1.67 -6.50
C VAL A 87 -6.38 1.56 -7.48
N ILE A 88 -5.21 1.11 -7.03
CA ILE A 88 -4.06 0.88 -7.93
C ILE A 88 -4.33 -0.31 -8.86
N CYS A 89 -4.86 -1.41 -8.34
CA CYS A 89 -5.20 -2.59 -9.14
C CYS A 89 -6.26 -2.29 -10.19
N ASP A 90 -7.35 -1.64 -9.81
CA ASP A 90 -8.49 -1.32 -10.68
C ASP A 90 -8.08 -0.35 -11.80
N THR A 91 -7.27 0.67 -11.47
CA THR A 91 -6.75 1.62 -12.46
C THR A 91 -5.75 0.99 -13.42
N LEU A 92 -4.94 0.03 -12.96
CA LEU A 92 -4.09 -0.76 -13.85
C LEU A 92 -4.90 -1.77 -14.67
N ALA A 93 -5.98 -2.32 -14.13
CA ALA A 93 -6.85 -3.29 -14.79
C ALA A 93 -7.68 -2.66 -15.92
N SER A 94 -8.14 -1.41 -15.74
CA SER A 94 -8.89 -0.68 -16.77
C SER A 94 -8.09 -0.52 -18.06
N LEU A 95 -6.77 -0.35 -17.98
CA LEU A 95 -5.86 -0.30 -19.14
C LEU A 95 -5.88 -1.57 -19.99
N TYR A 96 -6.17 -2.73 -19.39
CA TYR A 96 -6.29 -3.99 -20.13
C TYR A 96 -7.69 -4.21 -20.70
N SER A 97 -8.67 -3.53 -20.14
CA SER A 97 -10.09 -3.77 -20.45
C SER A 97 -10.61 -2.85 -21.54
N GLU A 98 -9.91 -1.75 -21.87
CA GLU A 98 -10.11 -0.92 -23.07
C GLU A 98 -9.80 -1.78 -24.31
N PRO A 99 -10.79 -2.37 -25.00
CA PRO A 99 -10.54 -3.08 -26.23
C PRO A 99 -10.31 -1.99 -27.28
N LYS A 100 -9.15 -2.00 -27.95
CA LYS A 100 -8.96 -1.30 -29.23
C LYS A 100 -10.23 -1.54 -30.07
N LEU A 101 -11.06 -0.51 -30.21
CA LEU A 101 -12.32 -0.60 -30.92
C LEU A 101 -12.03 -1.17 -32.29
N THR A 102 -12.57 -2.37 -32.52
CA THR A 102 -12.43 -3.11 -33.75
C THR A 102 -12.91 -2.24 -34.90
N ARG A 103 -11.97 -1.94 -35.80
CA ARG A 103 -12.19 -1.49 -37.17
C ARG A 103 -13.48 -2.08 -37.72
N LYS A 104 -14.50 -1.23 -37.89
CA LYS A 104 -15.52 -1.46 -38.89
C LYS A 104 -14.94 -0.90 -40.17
N ASP A 105 -14.56 -1.81 -41.07
CA ASP A 105 -14.36 -1.49 -42.48
C ASP A 105 -15.69 -0.93 -43.00
N ASP A 106 -15.74 0.37 -43.24
CA ASP A 106 -16.63 1.01 -44.21
C ASP A 106 -15.94 2.33 -44.63
N ASP A 107 -15.62 2.42 -45.92
CA ASP A 107 -14.90 3.50 -46.58
C ASP A 107 -15.53 4.88 -46.31
N ASP A 108 -14.90 5.71 -45.48
CA ASP A 108 -15.00 7.17 -45.64
C ASP A 108 -13.72 7.84 -45.14
N ALA A 109 -13.05 8.55 -46.05
CA ALA A 109 -11.81 9.24 -45.78
C ALA A 109 -12.08 10.47 -44.91
N SER A 110 -11.98 10.30 -43.59
CA SER A 110 -11.90 11.42 -42.65
C SER A 110 -10.56 11.36 -41.91
N ASP A 111 -9.65 12.23 -42.35
CA ASP A 111 -8.39 12.55 -41.71
C ASP A 111 -8.72 13.26 -40.40
N SER A 112 -8.80 12.52 -39.30
CA SER A 112 -9.01 13.07 -37.96
C SER A 112 -7.89 12.61 -37.06
N ASP A 113 -6.92 13.49 -36.84
CA ASP A 113 -5.76 13.30 -35.96
C ASP A 113 -6.14 13.19 -34.45
N SER A 114 -7.41 12.95 -34.10
CA SER A 114 -7.92 13.04 -32.72
C SER A 114 -7.71 11.80 -31.85
N ASP A 115 -7.45 10.63 -32.45
CA ASP A 115 -7.35 9.36 -31.71
C ASP A 115 -6.07 9.26 -30.86
N VAL A 116 -5.02 9.99 -31.23
CA VAL A 116 -3.72 9.98 -30.52
C VAL A 116 -3.81 10.79 -29.23
N ASP A 117 -4.49 11.95 -29.27
CA ASP A 117 -4.64 12.85 -28.12
C ASP A 117 -5.45 12.19 -26.98
N GLU A 118 -6.48 11.39 -27.30
CA GLU A 118 -7.34 10.74 -26.30
C GLU A 118 -6.60 9.63 -25.52
N ALA A 119 -5.79 8.82 -26.21
CA ALA A 119 -5.00 7.78 -25.58
C ALA A 119 -3.92 8.35 -24.64
N GLU A 120 -3.23 9.41 -25.07
CA GLU A 120 -2.24 10.10 -24.25
C GLU A 120 -2.87 10.74 -23.00
N GLU A 121 -4.03 11.38 -23.14
CA GLU A 121 -4.76 11.98 -22.02
C GLU A 121 -5.21 10.92 -20.99
N ASN A 122 -5.70 9.77 -21.46
CA ASN A 122 -6.12 8.67 -20.59
C ASN A 122 -4.96 8.09 -19.78
N ILE A 123 -3.79 7.92 -20.40
CA ILE A 123 -2.58 7.43 -19.71
C ILE A 123 -2.09 8.44 -18.67
N SER A 124 -2.16 9.74 -18.99
CA SER A 124 -1.82 10.81 -18.05
C SER A 124 -2.71 10.77 -16.80
N LYS A 125 -4.04 10.69 -16.98
CA LYS A 125 -5.02 10.57 -15.89
C LYS A 125 -4.78 9.34 -15.02
N ILE A 126 -4.45 8.20 -15.63
CA ILE A 126 -4.19 6.95 -14.92
C ILE A 126 -2.91 7.06 -14.08
N THR A 127 -1.85 7.60 -14.68
CA THR A 127 -0.57 7.79 -13.98
C THR A 127 -0.71 8.78 -12.82
N GLU A 128 -1.47 9.86 -12.99
CA GLU A 128 -1.78 10.81 -11.92
C GLU A 128 -2.57 10.15 -10.78
N THR A 129 -3.57 9.33 -11.13
CA THR A 129 -4.39 8.61 -10.14
C THR A 129 -3.56 7.63 -9.31
N ILE A 130 -2.70 6.85 -9.98
CA ILE A 130 -1.76 5.93 -9.32
C ILE A 130 -0.80 6.71 -8.42
N GLY A 131 -0.16 7.76 -8.95
CA GLY A 131 0.80 8.57 -8.20
C GLY A 131 0.19 9.27 -6.98
N GLY A 132 -1.05 9.75 -7.10
CA GLY A 132 -1.84 10.29 -5.99
C GLY A 132 -2.13 9.23 -4.93
N THR A 133 -2.48 8.01 -5.35
CA THR A 133 -2.80 6.89 -4.45
C THR A 133 -1.56 6.37 -3.71
N VAL A 134 -0.43 6.23 -4.40
CA VAL A 134 0.87 5.92 -3.77
C VAL A 134 1.25 6.99 -2.74
N SER A 135 1.00 8.27 -3.04
CA SER A 135 1.25 9.36 -2.09
C SER A 135 0.35 9.26 -0.85
N ARG A 136 -0.91 8.83 -1.00
CA ARG A 136 -1.82 8.55 0.12
C ARG A 136 -1.32 7.38 0.98
N LEU A 137 -0.81 6.30 0.37
CA LEU A 137 -0.19 5.18 1.09
C LEU A 137 0.98 5.64 1.97
N PHE A 138 1.88 6.45 1.44
CA PHE A 138 3.00 7.03 2.20
C PHE A 138 2.52 7.88 3.38
N ARG A 139 1.52 8.74 3.16
CA ARG A 139 0.98 9.62 4.21
C ARG A 139 0.35 8.82 5.34
N LEU A 140 -0.49 7.83 5.00
CA LEU A 140 -1.10 6.93 5.99
C LEU A 140 -0.04 6.17 6.79
N SER A 141 0.91 5.56 6.07
CA SER A 141 2.03 4.82 6.65
C SER A 141 2.87 5.66 7.62
N ASN A 142 3.15 6.90 7.26
CA ASN A 142 3.87 7.85 8.09
C ASN A 142 3.05 8.30 9.31
N ALA A 143 1.73 8.50 9.14
CA ALA A 143 0.83 8.82 10.25
C ALA A 143 0.79 7.68 11.28
N VAL A 144 0.72 6.41 10.82
CA VAL A 144 0.77 5.22 11.67
C VAL A 144 2.08 5.17 12.46
N ARG A 145 3.24 5.36 11.80
CA ARG A 145 4.54 5.40 12.50
C ARG A 145 4.60 6.52 13.54
N LYS A 146 4.11 7.71 13.18
CA LYS A 146 4.12 8.88 14.08
C LYS A 146 3.24 8.65 15.30
N SER A 147 2.03 8.10 15.11
CA SER A 147 1.12 7.73 16.20
C SER A 147 1.76 6.71 17.15
N ALA A 148 2.39 5.65 16.61
CA ALA A 148 3.07 4.64 17.43
C ALA A 148 4.23 5.23 18.24
N LYS A 149 5.03 6.15 17.66
CA LYS A 149 6.10 6.86 18.39
C LYS A 149 5.55 7.78 19.47
N ALA A 150 4.50 8.55 19.18
CA ALA A 150 3.86 9.43 20.14
C ALA A 150 3.23 8.66 21.32
N ASN A 151 2.61 7.51 21.06
CA ASN A 151 2.08 6.63 22.10
C ASN A 151 3.20 6.12 23.01
N ARG A 152 4.31 5.63 22.45
CA ARG A 152 5.48 5.21 23.24
C ARG A 152 6.06 6.35 24.09
N ALA A 153 6.18 7.56 23.53
CA ALA A 153 6.66 8.73 24.26
C ALA A 153 5.75 9.08 25.45
N ARG A 154 4.41 9.11 25.23
CA ARG A 154 3.43 9.34 26.31
C ARG A 154 3.49 8.27 27.39
N LYS A 155 3.68 7.00 27.00
CA LYS A 155 3.80 5.90 27.97
C LYS A 155 5.05 6.07 28.83
N LEU A 156 6.18 6.48 28.24
CA LEU A 156 7.42 6.76 28.97
C LEU A 156 7.29 7.96 29.91
N GLU A 157 6.65 9.04 29.46
CA GLU A 157 6.38 10.23 30.27
C GLU A 157 5.50 9.88 31.49
N LYS A 158 4.44 9.08 31.30
CA LYS A 158 3.59 8.63 32.41
C LYS A 158 4.37 7.89 33.51
N TYR A 159 5.35 7.05 33.16
CA TYR A 159 6.18 6.37 34.16
C TYR A 159 7.20 7.30 34.84
N ARG A 160 7.61 8.39 34.19
CA ARG A 160 8.47 9.41 34.83
C ARG A 160 7.70 10.23 35.87
N ASP A 161 6.43 10.49 35.62
CA ASP A 161 5.56 11.26 36.52
C ASP A 161 4.96 10.40 37.64
N ASP A 162 5.08 9.07 37.56
CA ASP A 162 4.60 8.14 38.59
C ASP A 162 5.57 8.12 39.78
N GLU A 163 5.53 9.20 40.58
CA GLU A 163 6.41 9.48 41.71
C GLU A 163 6.36 8.37 42.77
N GLU A 164 5.20 7.75 42.98
CA GLU A 164 5.01 6.63 43.91
C GLU A 164 5.69 5.35 43.42
N ALA A 165 5.54 5.00 42.14
CA ALA A 165 6.23 3.87 41.54
C ALA A 165 7.75 4.09 41.50
N ASN A 166 8.20 5.29 41.17
CA ASN A 166 9.63 5.64 41.15
C ASN A 166 10.23 5.64 42.57
N LYS A 167 9.48 6.08 43.57
CA LYS A 167 9.90 6.03 44.97
C LYS A 167 10.01 4.58 45.47
N ALA A 168 9.05 3.72 45.15
CA ALA A 168 9.10 2.29 45.52
C ALA A 168 10.27 1.55 44.86
N VAL A 169 10.60 1.88 43.60
CA VAL A 169 11.79 1.34 42.91
C VAL A 169 13.09 1.83 43.56
N ALA A 170 13.17 3.12 43.89
CA ALA A 170 14.35 3.68 44.57
C ALA A 170 14.55 3.07 45.97
N GLU A 171 13.46 2.88 46.72
CA GLU A 171 13.48 2.21 48.02
C GLU A 171 13.94 0.75 47.87
N MET A 172 13.46 -0.01 46.88
CA MET A 172 13.93 -1.38 46.65
C MET A 172 15.42 -1.48 46.30
N CYS A 173 15.96 -0.59 45.47
CA CYS A 173 17.39 -0.59 45.13
C CYS A 173 18.28 -0.39 46.37
N LEU A 174 17.84 0.44 47.33
CA LEU A 174 18.56 0.68 48.59
C LEU A 174 18.61 -0.56 49.50
N TYR A 175 17.60 -1.45 49.40
CA TYR A 175 17.55 -2.68 50.19
C TYR A 175 18.33 -3.86 49.57
N THR A 176 18.64 -3.80 48.28
CA THR A 176 19.37 -4.86 47.57
C THR A 176 20.88 -4.64 47.48
N ASP A 177 21.38 -3.45 47.84
CA ASP A 177 22.82 -3.11 47.84
C ASP A 177 23.52 -3.42 49.19
N CYS A 178 23.04 -4.42 49.95
CA CYS A 178 23.69 -4.95 51.16
C CYS A 178 24.31 -6.33 50.94
#